data_AF-A0A8S9EYG4-F1
#
_entry.id   AF-A0A8S9EYG4-F1
#
_cell.length_a   1.000
_cell.length_b   1.000
_cell.length_c   1.000
_cell.angle_alpha   90.00
_cell.angle_beta   90.00
_cell.angle_gamma   90.00
#
_symmetry.space_group_name_H-M   'P 1'
#
loop_
_entity.id
_entity.type
_entity.pdbx_description
1 polymer ?
#
loop_
_entity_poly.entity_id
_entity_poly.type
_entity_poly.pdbx_seq_one_letter_code
_entity_poly.pdbx_strand_id
1 'polypeptide(L)'
;PLLRFSGSSLLCPQLRGPPDAALHVGLLSQYDGDSCSWQENYFVLLGDFTLRWFESEEALRKGCEPRGSTALSGYLLLSSPSEYATSLVGLCQGLAGGSPFADPPGEFLFFLYHPFRRHFCFCAGSAGSRRIWRAALRDGIRYRSTELQRRDSPEAEAFLEAVRFYRQERGRYGAGDLLLGPEPEILGNVLMEDLLPLLRSQVLPSIRGSERRRQQLWLQFLQEVYALILSEISGEFEGFREEREKLQLELEKRIRPDLDQMLTLKDQIARKLQ
;
A
#
# COMPACT_ATOMS: atom_id res chain seq x y z
N PRO A 1 7.28 43.95 -7.38
CA PRO A 1 6.23 43.95 -6.33
C PRO A 1 6.05 42.53 -5.78
N LEU A 2 6.80 42.26 -4.72
CA LEU A 2 6.82 41.01 -3.96
C LEU A 2 5.52 40.87 -3.17
N LEU A 3 4.81 39.75 -3.35
CA LEU A 3 3.90 39.23 -2.33
C LEU A 3 4.35 37.80 -2.01
N ARG A 4 5.36 37.72 -1.14
CA ARG A 4 5.60 36.53 -0.32
C ARG A 4 4.37 36.39 0.60
N PHE A 5 3.59 35.35 0.42
CA PHE A 5 2.64 34.93 1.45
C PHE A 5 3.44 34.42 2.64
N SER A 6 3.49 35.26 3.68
CA SER A 6 3.96 34.90 5.00
C SER A 6 2.89 34.10 5.74
N GLY A 7 3.32 33.05 6.42
CA GLY A 7 2.73 32.67 7.70
C GLY A 7 1.55 31.71 7.64
N SER A 8 1.86 30.42 7.55
CA SER A 8 1.13 29.41 8.32
C SER A 8 2.14 28.64 9.16
N SER A 9 2.60 29.26 10.25
CA SER A 9 3.23 28.57 11.37
C SER A 9 2.13 27.85 12.16
N LEU A 10 1.47 26.88 11.53
CA LEU A 10 0.90 25.77 12.26
C LEU A 10 2.08 24.86 12.53
N LEU A 11 2.56 24.86 13.78
CA LEU A 11 3.37 23.76 14.28
C LEU A 11 2.69 22.48 13.80
N CYS A 12 3.33 21.73 12.91
CA CYS A 12 2.92 20.36 12.62
C CYS A 12 2.70 19.74 14.00
N PRO A 13 1.46 19.36 14.35
CA PRO A 13 1.31 18.64 15.59
C PRO A 13 2.20 17.43 15.41
N GLN A 14 3.19 17.25 16.28
CA GLN A 14 3.77 15.94 16.50
C GLN A 14 2.66 15.08 17.11
N LEU A 15 1.64 14.79 16.31
CA LEU A 15 0.54 13.90 16.61
C LEU A 15 1.10 12.51 16.36
N ARG A 16 2.10 12.13 17.15
CA ARG A 16 2.60 10.77 17.17
C ARG A 16 3.24 10.51 18.51
N GLY A 17 2.59 9.63 19.26
CA GLY A 17 3.31 8.80 20.21
C GLY A 17 4.40 7.99 19.50
N PRO A 18 5.27 7.29 20.24
CA PRO A 18 6.33 6.49 19.67
C PRO A 18 5.79 5.52 18.59
N PRO A 19 6.60 5.12 17.59
CA PRO A 19 6.16 4.21 16.52
C PRO A 19 5.56 2.92 17.08
N ASP A 20 6.07 2.45 18.23
CA ASP A 20 5.61 1.25 18.92
C ASP A 20 4.41 1.49 19.86
N ALA A 21 3.90 2.73 19.97
CA ALA A 21 2.68 3.00 20.74
C ALA A 21 1.46 2.40 20.04
N ALA A 22 0.63 1.70 20.81
CA ALA A 22 -0.65 1.23 20.30
C ALA A 22 -1.62 2.40 20.11
N LEU A 23 -2.04 2.66 18.86
CA LEU A 23 -3.09 3.63 18.52
C LEU A 23 -4.48 3.05 18.77
N HIS A 24 -4.66 1.77 18.46
CA HIS A 24 -5.92 1.08 18.68
C HIS A 24 -5.69 -0.42 18.87
N VAL A 25 -6.47 -1.03 19.76
CA VAL A 25 -6.38 -2.45 20.08
C VAL A 25 -7.77 -3.04 20.29
N GLY A 26 -7.89 -4.35 20.10
CA GLY A 26 -9.13 -5.07 20.39
C GLY A 26 -9.28 -6.39 19.66
N LEU A 27 -10.32 -7.12 20.04
CA LEU A 27 -10.67 -8.40 19.43
C LEU A 27 -11.41 -8.19 18.10
N LEU A 28 -11.03 -8.99 17.11
CA LEU A 28 -11.76 -9.17 15.86
C LEU A 28 -11.77 -10.65 15.51
N SER A 29 -12.89 -11.16 15.02
CA SER A 29 -12.91 -12.44 14.33
C SER A 29 -12.40 -12.24 12.91
N GLN A 30 -11.37 -12.99 12.52
CA GLN A 30 -10.80 -13.02 11.19
C GLN A 30 -11.17 -14.33 10.51
N TYR A 31 -11.62 -14.27 9.24
CA TYR A 31 -11.78 -15.47 8.44
C TYR A 31 -10.41 -15.99 7.99
N ASP A 32 -10.13 -17.25 8.29
CA ASP A 32 -8.98 -17.97 7.79
C ASP A 32 -9.35 -18.79 6.55
N GLY A 33 -8.70 -18.48 5.44
CA GLY A 33 -8.96 -19.12 4.15
C GLY A 33 -8.51 -20.57 4.07
N ASP A 34 -7.51 -20.95 4.88
CA ASP A 34 -6.92 -22.29 4.88
C ASP A 34 -7.77 -23.26 5.69
N SER A 35 -8.09 -22.92 6.95
CA SER A 35 -9.00 -23.71 7.78
C SER A 35 -10.49 -23.53 7.42
N CYS A 36 -10.80 -22.57 6.55
CA CYS A 36 -12.17 -22.19 6.18
C CYS A 36 -13.04 -21.81 7.40
N SER A 37 -12.43 -21.25 8.45
CA SER A 37 -13.09 -20.99 9.74
C SER A 37 -12.87 -19.56 10.23
N TRP A 38 -13.74 -19.08 11.11
CA TRP A 38 -13.58 -17.80 11.79
C TRP A 38 -12.79 -17.98 13.08
N GLN A 39 -11.72 -17.20 13.24
CA GLN A 39 -10.83 -17.25 14.39
C GLN A 39 -10.78 -15.89 15.07
N GLU A 40 -11.03 -15.86 16.38
CA GLU A 40 -10.85 -14.64 17.15
C GLU A 40 -9.36 -14.39 17.38
N ASN A 41 -8.90 -13.17 17.07
CA ASN A 41 -7.53 -12.74 17.30
C ASN A 41 -7.53 -11.35 17.94
N TYR A 42 -6.46 -11.05 18.66
CA TYR A 42 -6.24 -9.73 19.24
C TYR A 42 -5.41 -8.87 18.30
N PHE A 43 -5.98 -7.79 17.79
CA PHE A 43 -5.33 -6.89 16.84
C PHE A 43 -4.77 -5.65 17.55
N VAL A 44 -3.64 -5.17 17.05
CA VAL A 44 -2.98 -3.94 17.48
C VAL A 44 -2.62 -3.13 16.25
N LEU A 45 -3.11 -1.89 16.19
CA LEU A 45 -2.67 -0.88 15.25
C LEU A 45 -1.66 0.03 15.95
N LEU A 46 -0.45 0.09 15.42
CA LEU A 46 0.67 0.84 16.01
C LEU A 46 0.75 2.29 15.50
N GLY A 47 1.60 3.10 16.12
CA GLY A 47 1.83 4.51 15.82
C GLY A 47 2.35 4.76 14.40
N ASP A 48 3.10 3.81 13.87
CA ASP A 48 3.56 3.75 12.49
C ASP A 48 2.48 3.24 11.50
N PHE A 49 1.28 2.93 11.99
CA PHE A 49 0.18 2.29 11.25
C PHE A 49 0.48 0.88 10.72
N THR A 50 1.40 0.17 11.35
CA THR A 50 1.53 -1.28 11.18
C THR A 50 0.41 -1.98 11.94
N LEU A 51 -0.32 -2.86 11.25
CA LEU A 51 -1.31 -3.74 11.87
C LEU A 51 -0.64 -5.06 12.26
N ARG A 52 -0.67 -5.40 13.55
CA ARG A 52 -0.19 -6.68 14.09
C ARG A 52 -1.34 -7.45 14.72
N TRP A 53 -1.25 -8.77 14.74
CA TRP A 53 -2.25 -9.61 15.42
C TRP A 53 -1.62 -10.76 16.19
N PHE A 54 -2.29 -11.14 17.27
CA PHE A 54 -1.87 -12.12 18.24
C PHE A 54 -3.01 -13.09 18.51
N GLU A 55 -2.67 -14.25 19.07
CA GLU A 55 -3.68 -15.22 19.51
C GLU A 55 -4.62 -14.64 20.59
N SER A 56 -4.07 -13.89 21.54
CA SER A 56 -4.84 -13.25 22.61
C SER A 56 -4.17 -11.98 23.13
N GLU A 57 -4.89 -11.23 23.95
CA GLU A 57 -4.34 -10.06 24.64
C GLU A 57 -3.21 -10.45 25.61
N GLU A 58 -3.31 -11.61 26.27
CA GLU A 58 -2.27 -12.13 27.17
C GLU A 58 -0.96 -12.39 26.43
N ALA A 59 -1.03 -12.91 25.19
CA ALA A 59 0.15 -13.15 24.38
C ALA A 59 0.90 -11.83 24.10
N LEU A 60 0.16 -10.76 23.76
CA LEU A 60 0.73 -9.43 23.63
C LEU A 60 1.35 -8.93 24.94
N ARG A 61 0.62 -9.01 26.06
CA ARG A 61 1.11 -8.53 27.37
C ARG A 61 2.37 -9.27 27.83
N LYS A 62 2.52 -10.54 27.45
CA LYS A 62 3.72 -11.36 27.73
C LYS A 62 4.88 -11.10 26.77
N GLY A 63 4.71 -10.25 25.75
CA GLY A 63 5.73 -9.96 24.75
C GLY A 63 5.97 -11.12 23.78
N CYS A 64 4.98 -11.97 23.53
CA CYS A 64 5.08 -13.00 22.51
C CYS A 64 5.15 -12.38 21.10
N GLU A 65 5.77 -13.08 20.15
CA GLU A 65 5.78 -12.65 18.76
C GLU A 65 4.37 -12.65 18.15
N PRO A 66 4.04 -11.68 17.27
CA PRO A 66 2.77 -11.65 16.59
C PRO A 66 2.61 -12.84 15.64
N ARG A 67 1.36 -13.29 15.45
CA ARG A 67 1.00 -14.25 14.40
C ARG A 67 1.29 -13.70 13.01
N GLY A 68 1.30 -12.37 12.87
CA GLY A 68 1.77 -11.68 11.69
C GLY A 68 1.60 -10.18 11.79
N SER A 69 2.08 -9.49 10.76
CA SER A 69 2.01 -8.05 10.63
C SER A 69 1.80 -7.65 9.17
N THR A 70 1.23 -6.46 8.95
CA THR A 70 1.13 -5.87 7.61
C THR A 70 1.11 -4.34 7.68
N ALA A 71 1.74 -3.69 6.71
CA ALA A 71 1.63 -2.26 6.50
C ALA A 71 0.29 -1.94 5.79
N LEU A 72 -0.34 -0.82 6.15
CA LEU A 72 -1.64 -0.44 5.60
C LEU A 72 -1.59 0.26 4.23
N SER A 73 -0.41 0.54 3.69
CA SER A 73 -0.27 1.16 2.36
C SER A 73 -0.89 0.29 1.27
N GLY A 74 -1.62 0.94 0.35
CA GLY A 74 -2.26 0.31 -0.80
C GLY A 74 -3.53 -0.52 -0.49
N TYR A 75 -3.89 -0.72 0.78
CA TYR A 75 -5.13 -1.42 1.12
C TYR A 75 -6.37 -0.55 0.88
N LEU A 76 -7.45 -1.20 0.44
CA LEU A 76 -8.78 -0.63 0.36
C LEU A 76 -9.67 -1.20 1.46
N LEU A 77 -10.43 -0.33 2.11
CA LEU A 77 -11.35 -0.70 3.17
C LEU A 77 -12.77 -0.88 2.62
N LEU A 78 -13.23 -2.12 2.50
CA LEU A 78 -14.53 -2.46 1.92
C LEU A 78 -15.57 -2.76 3.01
N SER A 79 -16.84 -2.46 2.72
CA SER A 79 -17.93 -2.46 3.69
C SER A 79 -18.87 -3.64 3.58
N SER A 80 -18.92 -4.28 2.43
CA SER A 80 -19.88 -5.32 2.14
C SER A 80 -19.20 -6.52 1.47
N PRO A 81 -19.73 -7.74 1.67
CA PRO A 81 -19.28 -8.90 0.93
C PRO A 81 -19.40 -8.73 -0.60
N SER A 82 -20.39 -7.96 -1.06
CA SER A 82 -20.58 -7.63 -2.48
C SER A 82 -19.47 -6.75 -3.05
N GLU A 83 -19.02 -5.73 -2.32
CA GLU A 83 -17.85 -4.92 -2.71
C GLU A 83 -16.61 -5.79 -2.82
N TYR A 84 -16.39 -6.67 -1.82
CA TYR A 84 -15.25 -7.58 -1.83
C TYR A 84 -15.30 -8.56 -3.00
N ALA A 85 -16.45 -9.18 -3.26
CA ALA A 85 -16.63 -10.08 -4.40
C ALA A 85 -16.39 -9.37 -5.74
N THR A 86 -16.84 -8.12 -5.89
CA THR A 86 -16.62 -7.32 -7.10
C THR A 86 -15.13 -7.09 -7.35
N SER A 87 -14.36 -6.75 -6.30
CA SER A 87 -12.91 -6.60 -6.39
C SER A 87 -12.21 -7.90 -6.83
N LEU A 88 -12.69 -9.06 -6.35
CA LEU A 88 -12.15 -10.37 -6.74
C LEU A 88 -12.46 -10.73 -8.19
N VAL A 89 -13.66 -10.43 -8.68
CA VAL A 89 -14.08 -10.74 -10.06
C VAL A 89 -13.12 -10.11 -11.07
N GLY A 90 -12.79 -8.83 -10.88
CA GLY A 90 -11.84 -8.12 -11.74
C GLY A 90 -10.43 -8.71 -11.68
N LEU A 91 -9.98 -9.14 -10.50
CA LEU A 91 -8.65 -9.70 -10.29
C LEU A 91 -8.50 -11.13 -10.85
N CYS A 92 -9.56 -11.94 -10.76
CA CYS A 92 -9.55 -13.38 -11.06
C CYS A 92 -10.21 -13.74 -12.40
N GLN A 93 -10.38 -12.78 -13.32
CA GLN A 93 -11.02 -12.97 -14.63
C GLN A 93 -12.39 -13.66 -14.55
N GLY A 94 -13.21 -13.28 -13.56
CA GLY A 94 -14.57 -13.82 -13.43
C GLY A 94 -14.68 -15.21 -12.81
N LEU A 95 -13.59 -15.79 -12.26
CA LEU A 95 -13.70 -16.99 -11.41
C LEU A 95 -14.67 -16.70 -10.24
N ALA A 96 -15.89 -17.25 -10.32
CA ALA A 96 -16.95 -17.03 -9.37
C ALA A 96 -16.89 -18.06 -8.25
N GLY A 97 -16.04 -17.83 -7.25
CA GLY A 97 -15.84 -18.74 -6.11
C GLY A 97 -17.03 -18.87 -5.14
N GLY A 98 -18.22 -18.34 -5.47
CA GLY A 98 -19.36 -18.23 -4.55
C GLY A 98 -19.10 -17.24 -3.41
N SER A 99 -19.88 -17.35 -2.32
CA SER A 99 -19.55 -16.62 -1.07
C SER A 99 -18.14 -17.03 -0.64
N PRO A 100 -17.18 -16.08 -0.51
CA PRO A 100 -15.80 -16.41 -0.22
C PRO A 100 -15.58 -16.92 1.21
N PHE A 101 -16.60 -16.86 2.08
CA PHE A 101 -16.48 -17.19 3.50
C PHE A 101 -17.62 -18.10 3.96
N ALA A 102 -17.35 -18.89 5.01
CA ALA A 102 -18.36 -19.56 5.81
C ALA A 102 -19.21 -18.54 6.58
N ASP A 103 -20.33 -18.99 7.15
CA ASP A 103 -21.25 -18.13 7.89
C ASP A 103 -20.51 -17.30 8.95
N PRO A 104 -20.61 -15.96 8.90
CA PRO A 104 -19.90 -15.08 9.81
C PRO A 104 -20.47 -15.19 11.23
N PRO A 105 -19.65 -14.97 12.27
CA PRO A 105 -20.10 -15.01 13.66
C PRO A 105 -21.04 -13.85 14.01
N GLY A 106 -21.15 -12.84 13.16
CA GLY A 106 -22.05 -11.70 13.33
C GLY A 106 -22.18 -10.85 12.06
N GLU A 107 -22.96 -9.78 12.16
CA GLU A 107 -23.35 -8.96 11.00
C GLU A 107 -22.36 -7.82 10.69
N PHE A 108 -21.42 -7.54 11.61
CA PHE A 108 -20.56 -6.36 11.55
C PHE A 108 -19.29 -6.63 10.73
N LEU A 109 -19.47 -6.99 9.46
CA LEU A 109 -18.38 -7.35 8.54
C LEU A 109 -17.66 -6.15 7.92
N PHE A 110 -16.37 -6.29 7.70
CA PHE A 110 -15.57 -5.38 6.89
C PHE A 110 -14.31 -6.05 6.38
N PHE A 111 -13.72 -5.50 5.33
CA PHE A 111 -12.62 -6.15 4.62
C PHE A 111 -11.47 -5.19 4.37
N LEU A 112 -10.25 -5.67 4.54
CA LEU A 112 -9.05 -5.05 3.99
C LEU A 112 -8.65 -5.82 2.74
N TYR A 113 -8.74 -5.15 1.60
CA TYR A 113 -8.44 -5.72 0.29
C TYR A 113 -7.18 -5.05 -0.27
N HIS A 114 -6.28 -5.85 -0.83
CA HIS A 114 -5.14 -5.35 -1.60
C HIS A 114 -4.92 -6.33 -2.75
N PRO A 115 -4.79 -5.88 -4.01
CA PRO A 115 -4.78 -6.77 -5.17
C PRO A 115 -3.68 -7.84 -5.15
N PHE A 116 -2.57 -7.56 -4.45
CA PHE A 116 -1.39 -8.42 -4.43
C PHE A 116 -0.87 -8.76 -3.01
N ARG A 117 -1.67 -8.50 -1.95
CA ARG A 117 -1.30 -8.83 -0.56
C ARG A 117 -2.40 -9.65 0.10
N ARG A 118 -2.11 -10.20 1.27
CA ARG A 118 -3.09 -10.96 2.05
C ARG A 118 -4.34 -10.11 2.30
N HIS A 119 -5.51 -10.65 1.96
CA HIS A 119 -6.78 -10.03 2.30
C HIS A 119 -7.14 -10.32 3.76
N PHE A 120 -7.81 -9.39 4.42
CA PHE A 120 -8.38 -9.61 5.74
C PHE A 120 -9.89 -9.47 5.69
N CYS A 121 -10.59 -10.47 6.20
CA CYS A 121 -12.04 -10.49 6.29
C CYS A 121 -12.39 -10.52 7.77
N PHE A 122 -12.94 -9.41 8.26
CA PHE A 122 -13.16 -9.20 9.69
C PHE A 122 -14.65 -9.21 10.03
N CYS A 123 -14.96 -9.71 11.21
CA CYS A 123 -16.23 -9.52 11.90
C CYS A 123 -15.95 -8.90 13.27
N ALA A 124 -16.54 -7.73 13.53
CA ALA A 124 -16.50 -7.11 14.85
C ALA A 124 -17.65 -7.62 15.74
N GLY A 125 -17.46 -7.58 17.06
CA GLY A 125 -18.52 -7.96 18.01
C GLY A 125 -19.67 -6.94 18.11
N SER A 126 -19.51 -5.71 17.61
CA SER A 126 -20.55 -4.68 17.65
C SER A 126 -20.41 -3.66 16.52
N ALA A 127 -21.50 -2.94 16.22
CA ALA A 127 -21.49 -1.81 15.29
C ALA A 127 -20.49 -0.72 15.70
N GLY A 128 -20.40 -0.44 17.02
CA GLY A 128 -19.46 0.52 17.58
C GLY A 128 -18.01 0.11 17.36
N SER A 129 -17.67 -1.15 17.66
CA SER A 129 -16.34 -1.71 17.43
C SER A 129 -15.97 -1.66 15.95
N ARG A 130 -16.87 -2.10 15.04
CA ARG A 130 -16.67 -1.99 13.59
C ARG A 130 -16.39 -0.55 13.15
N ARG A 131 -17.15 0.43 13.66
CA ARG A 131 -16.97 1.84 13.31
C ARG A 131 -15.59 2.36 13.72
N ILE A 132 -15.16 2.05 14.93
CA ILE A 132 -13.85 2.50 15.47
C ILE A 132 -12.70 1.86 14.69
N TRP A 133 -12.72 0.54 14.50
CA TRP A 133 -11.71 -0.18 13.73
C TRP A 133 -11.60 0.36 12.30
N ARG A 134 -12.73 0.54 11.62
CA ARG A 134 -12.75 1.08 10.27
C ARG A 134 -12.20 2.50 10.19
N ALA A 135 -12.49 3.35 11.17
CA ALA A 135 -11.95 4.71 11.21
C ALA A 135 -10.42 4.67 11.37
N ALA A 136 -9.92 3.91 12.36
CA ALA A 136 -8.49 3.77 12.62
C ALA A 136 -7.72 3.21 11.39
N LEU A 137 -8.25 2.15 10.77
CA LEU A 137 -7.66 1.56 9.57
C LEU A 137 -7.69 2.52 8.38
N ARG A 138 -8.80 3.26 8.17
CA ARG A 138 -8.91 4.25 7.09
C ARG A 138 -7.88 5.36 7.23
N ASP A 139 -7.69 5.86 8.45
CA ASP A 139 -6.72 6.91 8.73
C ASP A 139 -5.29 6.40 8.49
N GLY A 140 -4.99 5.17 8.92
CA GLY A 140 -3.71 4.53 8.67
C GLY A 140 -3.44 4.26 7.18
N ILE A 141 -4.43 3.74 6.45
CA ILE A 141 -4.35 3.56 4.99
C ILE A 141 -4.03 4.89 4.32
N ARG A 142 -4.81 5.95 4.63
CA ARG A 142 -4.59 7.28 4.04
C ARG A 142 -3.18 7.77 4.34
N TYR A 143 -2.76 7.70 5.60
CA TYR A 143 -1.44 8.19 6.02
C TYR A 143 -0.31 7.46 5.29
N ARG A 144 -0.32 6.13 5.28
CA ARG A 144 0.75 5.31 4.68
C ARG A 144 0.75 5.39 3.16
N SER A 145 -0.43 5.43 2.56
CA SER A 145 -0.60 5.53 1.10
C SER A 145 -0.13 6.87 0.54
N THR A 146 -0.24 7.96 1.31
CA THR A 146 0.22 9.28 0.86
C THR A 146 1.56 9.70 1.51
N GLU A 147 2.37 8.75 1.98
CA GLU A 147 3.64 9.08 2.62
C GLU A 147 4.58 9.82 1.67
N LEU A 148 4.77 9.29 0.46
CA LEU A 148 5.69 9.85 -0.52
C LEU A 148 5.22 11.21 -1.06
N GLN A 149 3.92 11.39 -1.30
CA GLN A 149 3.34 12.65 -1.77
C GLN A 149 3.42 13.76 -0.72
N ARG A 150 3.51 13.41 0.55
CA ARG A 150 3.68 14.37 1.66
C ARG A 150 5.15 14.65 1.96
N ARG A 151 6.08 13.88 1.39
CA ARG A 151 7.50 14.14 1.50
C ARG A 151 7.83 15.33 0.59
N ASP A 152 8.11 16.47 1.22
CA ASP A 152 8.59 17.68 0.53
C ASP A 152 10.08 17.51 0.21
N SER A 153 10.37 16.75 -0.85
CA SER A 153 11.74 16.52 -1.30
C SER A 153 11.82 16.37 -2.82
N PRO A 154 12.87 16.92 -3.46
CA PRO A 154 13.03 16.83 -4.92
C PRO A 154 13.18 15.39 -5.39
N GLU A 155 13.70 14.50 -4.54
CA GLU A 155 13.83 13.07 -4.84
C GLU A 155 12.46 12.38 -4.94
N ALA A 156 11.52 12.73 -4.05
CA ALA A 156 10.16 12.21 -4.09
C ALA A 156 9.42 12.69 -5.34
N GLU A 157 9.57 13.98 -5.69
CA GLU A 157 9.00 14.56 -6.90
C GLU A 157 9.56 13.90 -8.17
N ALA A 158 10.89 13.80 -8.27
CA ALA A 158 11.57 13.18 -9.40
C ALA A 158 11.17 11.71 -9.57
N PHE A 159 11.06 10.96 -8.47
CA PHE A 159 10.59 9.57 -8.49
C PHE A 159 9.16 9.46 -9.01
N LEU A 160 8.23 10.24 -8.44
CA LEU A 160 6.82 10.21 -8.84
C LEU A 160 6.64 10.63 -10.31
N GLU A 161 7.42 11.60 -10.77
CA GLU A 161 7.45 12.04 -12.15
C GLU A 161 8.02 10.97 -13.10
N ALA A 162 9.11 10.29 -12.73
CA ALA A 162 9.67 9.20 -13.50
C ALA A 162 8.68 8.04 -13.66
N VAL A 163 8.02 7.64 -12.58
CA VAL A 163 6.96 6.61 -12.61
C VAL A 163 5.80 7.05 -13.50
N ARG A 164 5.38 8.32 -13.42
CA ARG A 164 4.34 8.87 -14.29
C ARG A 164 4.74 8.81 -15.75
N PHE A 165 5.97 9.18 -16.11
CA PHE A 165 6.45 9.11 -17.50
C PHE A 165 6.50 7.68 -18.02
N TYR A 166 7.06 6.75 -17.24
CA TYR A 166 7.09 5.34 -17.60
C TYR A 166 5.69 4.79 -17.93
N ARG A 167 4.68 5.13 -17.12
CA ARG A 167 3.28 4.72 -17.37
C ARG A 167 2.70 5.37 -18.63
N GLN A 168 3.00 6.64 -18.86
CA GLN A 168 2.52 7.36 -20.05
C GLN A 168 3.10 6.79 -21.35
N GLU A 169 4.39 6.43 -21.38
CA GLU A 169 5.02 5.76 -22.53
C GLU A 169 4.34 4.43 -22.87
N ARG A 170 3.76 3.77 -21.87
CA ARG A 170 2.96 2.54 -22.01
C ARG A 170 1.47 2.79 -22.28
N GLY A 171 1.09 4.04 -22.58
CA GLY A 171 -0.29 4.44 -22.87
C GLY A 171 -1.22 4.47 -21.66
N ARG A 172 -0.68 4.47 -20.43
CA ARG A 172 -1.46 4.50 -19.19
C ARG A 172 -1.42 5.90 -18.59
N TYR A 173 -2.59 6.54 -18.56
CA TYR A 173 -2.76 7.90 -18.08
C TYR A 173 -3.58 7.93 -16.78
N GLY A 174 -3.34 8.96 -15.96
CA GLY A 174 -4.08 9.21 -14.71
C GLY A 174 -3.35 8.79 -13.43
N ALA A 175 -3.73 9.43 -12.33
CA ALA A 175 -3.30 9.06 -10.99
C ALA A 175 -4.08 7.80 -10.57
N GLY A 176 -3.42 6.64 -10.63
CA GLY A 176 -3.98 5.39 -10.14
C GLY A 176 -3.55 5.12 -8.69
N ASP A 177 -4.29 4.26 -7.99
CA ASP A 177 -3.94 3.79 -6.64
C ASP A 177 -2.54 3.13 -6.57
N LEU A 178 -1.99 2.72 -7.72
CA LEU A 178 -0.65 2.18 -7.87
C LEU A 178 0.47 3.20 -7.54
N LEU A 179 0.16 4.50 -7.54
CA LEU A 179 1.10 5.56 -7.18
C LEU A 179 1.14 5.86 -5.69
N LEU A 180 0.44 5.08 -4.86
CA LEU A 180 0.36 5.27 -3.43
C LEU A 180 1.26 4.30 -2.68
N GLY A 181 1.87 4.77 -1.59
CA GLY A 181 2.79 4.01 -0.75
C GLY A 181 4.25 4.51 -0.83
N PRO A 182 5.17 3.81 -0.17
CA PRO A 182 6.61 4.05 -0.31
C PRO A 182 7.12 3.62 -1.70
N GLU A 183 8.29 4.13 -2.08
CA GLU A 183 8.86 3.95 -3.42
C GLU A 183 8.92 2.48 -3.89
N PRO A 184 9.38 1.50 -3.08
CA PRO A 184 9.42 0.10 -3.52
C PRO A 184 8.04 -0.49 -3.78
N GLU A 185 7.01 -0.08 -3.03
CA GLU A 185 5.64 -0.54 -3.24
C GLU A 185 5.05 0.06 -4.53
N ILE A 186 5.33 1.33 -4.82
CA ILE A 186 4.91 1.95 -6.08
C ILE A 186 5.54 1.23 -7.27
N LEU A 187 6.85 0.97 -7.24
CA LEU A 187 7.52 0.21 -8.30
C LEU A 187 6.97 -1.21 -8.43
N GLY A 188 6.74 -1.90 -7.30
CA GLY A 188 6.15 -3.23 -7.30
C GLY A 188 4.74 -3.25 -7.90
N ASN A 189 3.93 -2.24 -7.58
CA ASN A 189 2.60 -2.06 -8.15
C ASN A 189 2.63 -1.83 -9.66
N VAL A 190 3.56 -1.01 -10.15
CA VAL A 190 3.76 -0.77 -11.59
C VAL A 190 4.23 -2.04 -12.30
N LEU A 191 5.15 -2.79 -11.70
CA LEU A 191 5.61 -4.05 -12.27
C LEU A 191 4.49 -5.09 -12.30
N MET A 192 3.67 -5.17 -11.25
CA MET A 192 2.47 -6.01 -11.28
C MET A 192 1.46 -5.56 -12.33
N GLU A 193 1.27 -4.26 -12.57
CA GLU A 193 0.43 -3.74 -13.66
C GLU A 193 0.91 -4.26 -15.03
N ASP A 194 2.23 -4.36 -15.22
CA ASP A 194 2.86 -4.90 -16.44
C ASP A 194 2.77 -6.44 -16.55
N LEU A 195 3.00 -7.16 -15.44
CA LEU A 195 3.06 -8.62 -15.43
C LEU A 195 1.69 -9.29 -15.38
N LEU A 196 0.68 -8.65 -14.78
CA LEU A 196 -0.62 -9.27 -14.52
C LEU A 196 -1.30 -9.82 -15.79
N PRO A 197 -1.33 -9.14 -16.94
CA PRO A 197 -1.87 -9.71 -18.18
C PRO A 197 -1.14 -10.99 -18.61
N LEU A 198 0.19 -11.01 -18.51
CA LEU A 198 1.02 -12.16 -18.86
C LEU A 198 0.74 -13.33 -17.93
N LEU A 199 0.80 -13.09 -16.61
CA LEU A 199 0.53 -14.11 -15.58
C LEU A 199 -0.87 -14.70 -15.75
N ARG A 200 -1.87 -13.87 -16.06
CA ARG A 200 -3.23 -14.33 -16.35
C ARG A 200 -3.31 -15.21 -17.60
N SER A 201 -2.58 -14.88 -18.65
CA SER A 201 -2.60 -15.66 -19.89
C SER A 201 -1.87 -17.00 -19.77
N GLN A 202 -0.80 -17.06 -18.98
CA GLN A 202 0.09 -18.23 -18.93
C GLN A 202 -0.12 -19.12 -17.70
N VAL A 203 -0.38 -18.53 -16.53
CA VAL A 203 -0.43 -19.25 -15.26
C VAL A 203 -1.86 -19.59 -14.86
N LEU A 204 -2.79 -18.63 -14.91
CA LEU A 204 -4.17 -18.87 -14.47
C LEU A 204 -4.88 -20.07 -15.16
N PRO A 205 -4.67 -20.35 -16.47
CA PRO A 205 -5.25 -21.52 -17.12
C PRO A 205 -4.66 -22.86 -16.67
N SER A 206 -3.42 -22.87 -16.16
CA SER A 206 -2.76 -24.09 -15.69
C SER A 206 -3.21 -24.50 -14.28
N ILE A 207 -3.78 -23.57 -13.50
CA ILE A 207 -4.33 -23.84 -12.17
C ILE A 207 -5.59 -24.72 -12.31
N ARG A 208 -5.51 -25.95 -11.80
CA ARG A 208 -6.60 -26.94 -11.80
C ARG A 208 -7.40 -26.90 -10.48
N GLY A 209 -8.65 -27.37 -10.53
CA GLY A 209 -9.53 -27.50 -9.37
C GLY A 209 -10.89 -26.83 -9.56
N SER A 210 -11.70 -26.79 -8.49
CA SER A 210 -12.94 -26.02 -8.46
C SER A 210 -12.68 -24.52 -8.61
N GLU A 211 -13.67 -23.73 -9.04
CA GLU A 211 -13.51 -22.28 -9.22
C GLU A 211 -13.00 -21.58 -7.95
N ARG A 212 -13.56 -21.96 -6.79
CA ARG A 212 -13.11 -21.47 -5.48
C ARG A 212 -11.64 -21.82 -5.21
N ARG A 213 -11.22 -23.05 -5.45
CA ARG A 213 -9.82 -23.46 -5.24
C ARG A 213 -8.88 -22.76 -6.22
N ARG A 214 -9.28 -22.62 -7.48
CA ARG A 214 -8.52 -21.89 -8.50
C ARG A 214 -8.37 -20.42 -8.12
N GLN A 215 -9.43 -19.78 -7.65
CA GLN A 215 -9.40 -18.41 -7.15
C GLN A 215 -8.44 -18.27 -5.96
N GLN A 216 -8.52 -19.16 -4.96
CA GLN A 216 -7.60 -19.16 -3.82
C GLN A 216 -6.14 -19.31 -4.24
N LEU A 217 -5.83 -20.32 -5.06
CA LEU A 217 -4.47 -20.56 -5.55
C LEU A 217 -3.94 -19.40 -6.40
N TRP A 218 -4.80 -18.77 -7.20
CA TRP A 218 -4.45 -17.59 -7.98
C TRP A 218 -4.11 -16.39 -7.09
N LEU A 219 -4.92 -16.11 -6.08
CA LEU A 219 -4.64 -15.03 -5.13
C LEU A 219 -3.35 -15.29 -4.34
N GLN A 220 -3.14 -16.52 -3.89
CA GLN A 220 -1.91 -16.92 -3.20
C GLN A 220 -0.69 -16.74 -4.13
N PHE A 221 -0.78 -17.21 -5.37
CA PHE A 221 0.27 -17.03 -6.37
C PHE A 221 0.62 -15.55 -6.58
N LEU A 222 -0.38 -14.67 -6.72
CA LEU A 222 -0.15 -13.23 -6.87
C LEU A 222 0.50 -12.62 -5.63
N GLN A 223 0.15 -13.07 -4.44
CA GLN A 223 0.79 -12.63 -3.20
C GLN A 223 2.27 -13.00 -3.15
N GLU A 224 2.61 -14.25 -3.50
CA GLU A 224 4.00 -14.71 -3.53
C GLU A 224 4.83 -13.97 -4.59
N VAL A 225 4.27 -13.77 -5.79
CA VAL A 225 4.93 -13.00 -6.85
C VAL A 225 5.19 -11.56 -6.39
N TYR A 226 4.21 -10.92 -5.76
CA TYR A 226 4.39 -9.56 -5.28
C TYR A 226 5.37 -9.45 -4.12
N ALA A 227 5.39 -10.43 -3.21
CA ALA A 227 6.38 -10.49 -2.13
C ALA A 227 7.80 -10.63 -2.68
N LEU A 228 8.00 -11.49 -3.68
CA LEU A 228 9.28 -11.65 -4.38
C LEU A 228 9.70 -10.33 -5.06
N ILE A 229 8.81 -9.73 -5.85
CA ILE A 229 9.04 -8.45 -6.52
C ILE A 229 9.44 -7.37 -5.52
N LEU A 230 8.70 -7.25 -4.41
CA LEU A 230 8.96 -6.22 -3.41
C LEU A 230 10.32 -6.43 -2.73
N SER A 231 10.72 -7.68 -2.48
CA SER A 231 12.04 -8.02 -1.94
C SER A 231 13.17 -7.60 -2.89
N GLU A 232 13.08 -7.98 -4.17
CA GLU A 232 14.08 -7.63 -5.19
C GLU A 232 14.17 -6.12 -5.39
N ILE A 233 13.03 -5.44 -5.56
CA ILE A 233 12.98 -3.98 -5.74
C ILE A 233 13.54 -3.28 -4.51
N SER A 234 13.21 -3.73 -3.30
CA SER A 234 13.72 -3.08 -2.08
C SER A 234 15.25 -3.18 -2.01
N GLY A 235 15.83 -4.33 -2.37
CA GLY A 235 17.29 -4.51 -2.43
C GLY A 235 17.95 -3.60 -3.47
N GLU A 236 17.46 -3.62 -4.70
CA GLU A 236 17.97 -2.79 -5.81
C GLU A 236 17.81 -1.29 -5.52
N PHE A 237 16.69 -0.90 -4.90
CA PHE A 237 16.40 0.51 -4.62
C PHE A 237 17.30 1.09 -3.53
N GLU A 238 17.68 0.30 -2.52
CA GLU A 238 18.67 0.74 -1.52
C GLU A 238 20.05 0.94 -2.16
N GLY A 239 20.49 0.03 -3.04
CA GLY A 239 21.73 0.22 -3.81
C GLY A 239 21.69 1.47 -4.69
N PHE A 240 20.57 1.70 -5.38
CA PHE A 240 20.35 2.90 -6.17
C PHE A 240 20.37 4.20 -5.34
N ARG A 241 19.80 4.19 -4.13
CA ARG A 241 19.81 5.36 -3.23
C ARG A 241 21.23 5.77 -2.85
N GLU A 242 22.09 4.80 -2.52
CA GLU A 242 23.48 5.07 -2.18
C GLU A 242 24.27 5.64 -3.37
N GLU A 243 24.04 5.13 -4.57
CA GLU A 243 24.67 5.65 -5.80
C GLU A 243 24.18 7.07 -6.10
N ARG A 244 22.87 7.28 -6.03
CA ARG A 244 22.24 8.59 -6.24
C ARG A 244 22.82 9.65 -5.30
N GLU A 245 22.98 9.35 -4.02
CA GLU A 245 23.55 10.29 -3.04
C GLU A 245 24.97 10.72 -3.39
N LYS A 246 25.81 9.78 -3.86
CA LYS A 246 27.17 10.09 -4.33
C LYS A 246 27.13 10.99 -5.57
N LEU A 247 26.29 10.65 -6.54
CA LEU A 247 26.13 11.42 -7.78
C LEU A 247 25.55 12.81 -7.52
N GLN A 248 24.64 12.94 -6.56
CA GLN A 248 24.06 14.23 -6.17
C GLN A 248 25.14 15.19 -5.65
N LEU A 249 26.03 14.71 -4.77
CA LEU A 249 27.14 15.52 -4.26
C LEU A 249 28.10 15.98 -5.37
N GLU A 250 28.36 15.13 -6.36
CA GLU A 250 29.18 15.50 -7.52
C GLU A 250 28.47 16.51 -8.44
N LEU A 251 27.18 16.30 -8.67
CA LEU A 251 26.36 17.17 -9.50
C LEU A 251 26.22 18.55 -8.89
N GLU A 252 25.98 18.64 -7.58
CA GLU A 252 25.91 19.91 -6.85
C GLU A 252 27.21 20.72 -6.98
N LYS A 253 28.37 20.05 -6.88
CA LYS A 253 29.69 20.71 -7.07
C LYS A 253 29.85 21.27 -8.48
N ARG A 254 29.31 20.59 -9.50
CA ARG A 254 29.36 21.04 -10.90
C ARG A 254 28.36 22.14 -11.22
N ILE A 255 27.15 22.08 -10.65
CA ILE A 255 26.08 23.06 -10.92
C ILE A 255 26.33 24.39 -10.20
N ARG A 256 26.85 24.35 -8.96
CA ARG A 256 27.01 25.55 -8.12
C ARG A 256 27.73 26.73 -8.79
N PRO A 257 28.84 26.57 -9.52
CA PRO A 257 29.51 27.70 -10.17
C PRO A 257 28.68 28.34 -11.31
N ASP A 258 27.83 27.57 -12.00
CA ASP A 258 27.15 27.99 -13.22
C ASP A 258 25.63 28.20 -13.05
N LEU A 259 25.13 28.15 -11.81
CA LEU A 259 23.69 28.16 -11.50
C LEU A 259 22.94 29.34 -12.13
N ASP A 260 23.48 30.56 -12.03
CA ASP A 260 22.84 31.76 -12.57
C ASP A 260 22.72 31.73 -14.11
N GLN A 261 23.74 31.17 -14.78
CA GLN A 261 23.71 31.00 -16.23
C GLN A 261 22.66 29.95 -16.63
N MET A 262 22.59 28.83 -15.90
CA MET A 262 21.58 27.79 -16.13
C MET A 262 20.15 28.32 -15.96
N LEU A 263 19.91 29.13 -14.92
CA LEU A 263 18.59 29.75 -14.71
C LEU A 263 18.22 30.72 -15.84
N THR A 264 19.19 31.52 -16.30
CA THR A 264 18.98 32.43 -17.44
C THR A 264 18.63 31.66 -18.72
N LEU A 265 19.32 30.55 -19.01
CA LEU A 265 19.03 29.70 -20.16
C LEU A 265 17.66 29.03 -20.05
N LYS A 266 17.30 28.54 -18.86
CA LYS A 266 15.98 27.95 -18.60
C LYS A 266 14.86 28.94 -18.94
N ASP A 267 14.98 30.18 -18.49
CA ASP A 267 13.98 31.23 -18.77
C ASP A 267 13.90 31.57 -20.26
N GLN A 268 15.03 31.56 -20.98
CA GLN A 268 15.04 31.75 -22.42
C GLN A 268 14.34 30.62 -23.18
N ILE A 269 14.55 29.36 -22.77
CA ILE A 269 13.88 28.19 -23.35
C ILE A 269 12.39 28.25 -23.08
N ALA A 270 11.97 28.54 -21.84
CA ALA A 270 10.57 28.65 -21.47
C ALA A 270 9.83 29.70 -22.32
N ARG A 271 10.46 30.85 -22.60
CA ARG A 271 9.90 31.89 -23.48
C ARG A 271 9.75 31.47 -24.94
N LYS A 272 10.54 30.49 -25.42
CA LYS A 272 10.44 29.97 -26.79
C LYS A 272 9.40 28.87 -26.94
N LEU A 273 8.99 28.23 -25.84
CA LEU A 273 7.99 27.17 -25.81
C LEU A 273 6.57 27.68 -25.52
N GLN A 274 6.43 28.96 -25.13
CA GLN A 274 5.17 29.69 -25.05
C GLN A 274 4.78 30.26 -26.41
#